data_AF-A0A2U4F7U8-F1
#
_entry.id   AF-A0A2U4F7U8-F1
#
_cell.length_a   1.000
_cell.length_b   1.000
_cell.length_c   1.000
_cell.angle_alpha   90.00
_cell.angle_beta   90.00
_cell.angle_gamma   90.00
#
_symmetry.space_group_name_H-M   'P 1'
#
loop_
_entity.id
_entity.type
_entity.pdbx_description
1 polymer ?
#
loop_
_entity_poly.entity_id
_entity_poly.type
_entity_poly.pdbx_seq_one_letter_code
_entity_poly.pdbx_strand_id
1 'polypeptide(L)'
;MFEQCFKNIDNELRKDSGCSNDVDYIEQTSWILFLKYLDDLEKEKKDKCELSGKEYKNILDKEFTWGSWAYPLNKEGKLDNKFMTGDDLVDFVNTKLFPYLKSFRDSALSADTLEYKIGEIFSEVQNSIKSGYILRDVINIINSMKFQTSEERHELSYFYEDKIMKMGNSGRAGGEYYTPRPLIRAIIKVIKPKIGEKIYDGACGSAGFLVEAYDYLNNLKANMSEGEKYNILQKETLYGQEFKPLPYVIGTMNTILHGINAPNIVHKDTLSENIMTSVGNKYDIILANPPFGAATQDSVLSNFLCVLRKRHISFYSIS
;
A
#
# COMPACT_ATOMS: atom_id res chain seq x y z
N MET A 1 21.37 4.58 0.34
CA MET A 1 21.39 4.41 1.83
C MET A 1 20.34 3.40 2.27
N PHE A 2 19.14 3.44 1.67
CA PHE A 2 18.01 2.57 2.01
C PHE A 2 18.24 1.09 1.73
N GLU A 3 19.03 0.72 0.70
CA GLU A 3 19.38 -0.68 0.44
C GLU A 3 19.94 -1.38 1.69
N GLN A 4 20.88 -0.69 2.37
CA GLN A 4 21.50 -1.23 3.58
C GLN A 4 20.49 -1.29 4.73
N CYS A 5 19.64 -0.28 4.88
CA CYS A 5 18.59 -0.28 5.89
C CYS A 5 17.61 -1.45 5.70
N PHE A 6 17.14 -1.70 4.47
CA PHE A 6 16.26 -2.83 4.17
C PHE A 6 16.93 -4.19 4.38
N LYS A 7 18.21 -4.33 4.03
CA LYS A 7 18.99 -5.54 4.35
C LYS A 7 19.13 -5.73 5.86
N ASN A 8 19.36 -4.65 6.60
CA ASN A 8 19.47 -4.71 8.05
C ASN A 8 18.14 -5.11 8.69
N ILE A 9 17.01 -4.57 8.22
CA ILE A 9 15.67 -4.98 8.67
C ILE A 9 15.46 -6.48 8.46
N ASP A 10 15.76 -7.01 7.26
CA ASP A 10 15.64 -8.45 7.01
C ASP A 10 16.54 -9.28 7.92
N ASN A 11 17.75 -8.81 8.19
CA ASN A 11 18.69 -9.48 9.09
C ASN A 11 18.18 -9.51 10.53
N GLU A 12 17.50 -8.47 11.00
CA GLU A 12 16.86 -8.45 12.32
C GLU A 12 15.63 -9.37 12.35
N LEU A 13 14.74 -9.28 11.35
CA LEU A 13 13.53 -10.10 11.29
C LEU A 13 13.84 -11.60 11.16
N ARG A 14 14.93 -11.99 10.50
CA ARG A 14 15.40 -13.39 10.45
C ARG A 14 15.75 -13.99 11.81
N LYS A 15 16.05 -13.16 12.81
CA LYS A 15 16.34 -13.62 14.18
C LYS A 15 15.05 -13.87 14.98
N ASP A 16 13.91 -13.38 14.50
CA ASP A 16 12.64 -13.49 15.20
C ASP A 16 11.92 -14.80 14.89
N SER A 17 11.45 -15.49 15.93
CA SER A 17 10.72 -16.76 15.79
C SER A 17 9.35 -16.63 15.12
N GLY A 18 8.80 -15.42 15.04
CA GLY A 18 7.53 -15.11 14.39
C GLY A 18 7.63 -14.80 12.89
N CYS A 19 8.83 -14.68 12.34
CA CYS A 19 9.05 -14.37 10.92
C CYS A 19 9.90 -15.47 10.25
N SER A 20 9.28 -16.23 9.35
CA SER A 20 9.84 -17.48 8.82
C SER A 20 10.21 -17.43 7.34
N ASN A 21 9.65 -16.50 6.59
CA ASN A 21 9.77 -16.44 5.13
C ASN A 21 9.75 -14.99 4.62
N ASP A 22 10.04 -14.81 3.33
CA ASP A 22 10.11 -13.48 2.70
C ASP A 22 8.76 -12.73 2.71
N VAL A 23 7.64 -13.46 2.76
CA VAL A 23 6.29 -12.89 2.89
C VAL A 23 6.13 -12.23 4.26
N ASP A 24 6.53 -12.92 5.34
CA ASP A 24 6.50 -12.35 6.69
C ASP A 24 7.39 -11.11 6.77
N TYR A 25 8.61 -11.16 6.20
CA TYR A 25 9.54 -10.03 6.25
C TYR A 25 9.00 -8.80 5.54
N ILE A 26 8.39 -8.97 4.36
CA ILE A 26 7.79 -7.83 3.66
C ILE A 26 6.58 -7.32 4.43
N GLU A 27 5.68 -8.18 4.91
CA GLU A 27 4.47 -7.75 5.63
C GLU A 27 4.84 -6.91 6.85
N GLN A 28 5.76 -7.42 7.69
CA GLN A 28 6.18 -6.75 8.91
C GLN A 28 6.95 -5.46 8.64
N THR A 29 7.82 -5.44 7.63
CA THR A 29 8.49 -4.20 7.22
C THR A 29 7.49 -3.17 6.71
N SER A 30 6.48 -3.60 5.97
CA SER A 30 5.57 -2.71 5.25
C SER A 30 4.68 -1.91 6.20
N TRP A 31 4.06 -2.54 7.20
CA TRP A 31 3.19 -1.81 8.13
C TRP A 31 3.97 -0.84 9.03
N ILE A 32 5.19 -1.20 9.46
CA ILE A 32 6.03 -0.30 10.28
C ILE A 32 6.48 0.90 9.44
N LEU A 33 6.95 0.64 8.22
CA LEU A 33 7.34 1.69 7.28
C LEU A 33 6.17 2.62 6.95
N PHE A 34 4.98 2.06 6.76
CA PHE A 34 3.76 2.83 6.52
C PHE A 34 3.45 3.80 7.65
N LEU A 35 3.55 3.39 8.92
CA LEU A 35 3.30 4.29 10.05
C LEU A 35 4.35 5.41 10.15
N LYS A 36 5.62 5.11 9.84
CA LYS A 36 6.67 6.14 9.75
C LYS A 36 6.38 7.13 8.63
N TYR A 37 5.98 6.63 7.47
CA TYR A 37 5.64 7.45 6.31
C TYR A 37 4.43 8.35 6.61
N LEU A 38 3.38 7.78 7.23
CA LEU A 38 2.19 8.52 7.65
C LEU A 38 2.55 9.68 8.57
N ASP A 39 3.42 9.45 9.56
CA ASP A 39 3.89 10.50 10.48
C ASP A 39 4.62 11.65 9.74
N ASP A 40 5.45 11.33 8.75
CA ASP A 40 6.11 12.37 7.93
C ASP A 40 5.12 13.12 7.04
N LEU A 41 4.15 12.41 6.45
CA LEU A 41 3.08 13.01 5.64
C LEU A 41 2.21 13.95 6.48
N GLU A 42 1.86 13.56 7.70
CA GLU A 42 1.08 14.41 8.62
C GLU A 42 1.85 15.67 9.02
N LYS A 43 3.15 15.57 9.28
CA LYS A 43 4.00 16.75 9.53
C LYS A 43 4.02 17.70 8.34
N GLU A 44 4.20 17.18 7.12
CA GLU A 44 4.18 18.00 5.91
C GLU A 44 2.82 18.71 5.73
N LYS A 45 1.71 18.01 5.96
CA LYS A 45 0.36 18.60 5.91
C LYS A 45 0.16 19.67 6.98
N LYS A 46 0.64 19.41 8.20
CA LYS A 46 0.58 20.35 9.30
C LYS A 46 1.35 21.63 8.99
N ASP A 47 2.58 21.52 8.50
CA ASP A 47 3.42 22.66 8.11
C ASP A 47 2.73 23.49 7.02
N LYS A 48 2.12 22.84 6.01
CA LYS A 48 1.33 23.52 4.96
C LYS A 48 0.11 24.25 5.52
N CYS A 49 -0.61 23.64 6.45
CA CYS A 49 -1.77 24.25 7.10
C CYS A 49 -1.36 25.48 7.92
N GLU A 50 -0.30 25.38 8.72
CA GLU A 50 0.26 26.49 9.50
C GLU A 50 0.67 27.67 8.60
N LEU A 51 1.36 27.41 7.48
CA LEU A 51 1.72 28.44 6.50
C LEU A 51 0.49 29.11 5.86
N SER A 52 -0.60 28.37 5.71
CA SER A 52 -1.87 28.88 5.17
C SER A 52 -2.79 29.51 6.23
N GLY A 53 -2.37 29.55 7.50
CA GLY A 53 -3.17 30.06 8.62
C GLY A 53 -4.37 29.19 8.98
N LYS A 54 -4.36 27.90 8.60
CA LYS A 54 -5.43 26.93 8.88
C LYS A 54 -4.99 25.99 9.99
N GLU A 55 -5.94 25.57 10.81
CA GLU A 55 -5.71 24.52 11.80
C GLU A 55 -5.69 23.14 11.12
N TYR A 56 -4.69 22.32 11.44
CA TYR A 56 -4.61 20.93 10.99
C TYR A 56 -5.10 19.99 12.07
N LYS A 57 -6.05 19.11 11.72
CA LYS A 57 -6.49 18.02 12.58
C LYS A 57 -5.68 16.77 12.26
N ASN A 58 -4.96 16.25 13.25
CA ASN A 58 -4.23 14.99 13.08
C ASN A 58 -5.18 13.83 12.82
N ILE A 59 -4.73 12.88 12.03
CA ILE A 59 -5.40 11.61 11.77
C ILE A 59 -5.27 10.73 13.00
N LEU A 60 -4.04 10.58 13.52
CA LEU A 60 -3.76 9.77 14.69
C LEU A 60 -3.82 10.59 15.97
N ASP A 61 -4.41 10.00 17.01
CA ASP A 61 -4.33 10.53 18.36
C ASP A 61 -2.90 10.48 18.85
N LYS A 62 -2.56 11.44 19.72
CA LYS A 62 -1.17 11.67 20.16
C LYS A 62 -0.47 10.38 20.63
N GLU A 63 -1.13 9.53 21.42
CA GLU A 63 -0.56 8.28 21.94
C GLU A 63 -0.10 7.31 20.82
N PHE A 64 -0.76 7.32 19.66
CA PHE A 64 -0.51 6.40 18.54
C PHE A 64 0.38 7.00 17.44
N THR A 65 0.80 8.25 17.58
CA THR A 65 1.77 8.87 16.67
C THR A 65 3.14 8.21 16.76
N TRP A 66 3.87 8.14 15.64
CA TRP A 66 5.22 7.57 15.60
C TRP A 66 6.16 8.23 16.62
N GLY A 67 6.09 9.55 16.74
CA GLY A 67 6.88 10.30 17.73
C GLY A 67 6.48 10.08 19.20
N SER A 68 5.46 9.26 19.48
CA SER A 68 5.04 8.94 20.85
C SER A 68 5.33 7.49 21.23
N TRP A 69 4.85 6.52 20.47
CA TRP A 69 5.06 5.10 20.81
C TRP A 69 6.34 4.53 20.18
N ALA A 70 6.63 4.89 18.92
CA ALA A 70 7.71 4.28 18.17
C ALA A 70 9.04 4.94 18.53
N TYR A 71 9.18 6.26 18.44
CA TYR A 71 10.45 6.96 18.65
C TYR A 71 10.26 8.26 19.45
N PRO A 72 9.90 8.16 20.75
CA PRO A 72 9.73 9.33 21.60
C PRO A 72 11.04 10.07 21.82
N LEU A 73 11.03 11.39 21.60
CA LEU A 73 12.20 12.24 21.81
C LEU A 73 12.06 13.04 23.11
N ASN A 74 13.16 13.14 23.86
CA ASN A 74 13.28 14.03 25.00
C ASN A 74 13.48 15.49 24.56
N LYS A 75 13.59 16.41 25.53
CA LYS A 75 13.78 17.85 25.26
C LYS A 75 15.07 18.16 24.49
N GLU A 76 16.06 17.28 24.58
CA GLU A 76 17.35 17.37 23.90
C GLU A 76 17.33 16.74 22.48
N GLY A 77 16.18 16.25 22.02
CA GLY A 77 16.03 15.63 20.69
C GLY A 77 16.65 14.24 20.58
N LYS A 78 16.94 13.58 21.71
CA LYS A 78 17.42 12.20 21.78
C LYS A 78 16.29 11.25 22.13
N LEU A 79 16.43 9.96 21.80
CA LEU A 79 15.47 8.93 22.19
C LEU A 79 15.29 8.97 23.72
N ASP A 80 14.04 9.18 24.16
CA ASP A 80 13.69 9.28 25.57
C ASP A 80 13.88 7.93 26.23
N ASN A 81 14.56 7.88 27.38
CA ASN A 81 14.80 6.66 28.16
C ASN A 81 13.51 5.89 28.55
N LYS A 82 12.33 6.50 28.42
CA LYS A 82 11.02 5.86 28.62
C LYS A 82 10.44 5.16 27.38
N PHE A 83 11.23 5.02 26.30
CA PHE A 83 10.79 4.30 25.11
C PHE A 83 10.39 2.85 25.44
N MET A 84 9.34 2.34 24.79
CA MET A 84 8.91 0.96 24.97
C MET A 84 9.85 -0.02 24.23
N THR A 85 10.16 -1.14 24.86
CA THR A 85 10.94 -2.25 24.28
C THR A 85 10.55 -3.57 24.97
N GLY A 86 11.03 -4.70 24.45
CA GLY A 86 10.67 -6.02 25.00
C GLY A 86 9.16 -6.25 24.98
N ASP A 87 8.65 -7.01 25.94
CA ASP A 87 7.24 -7.44 25.97
C ASP A 87 6.27 -6.24 25.97
N ASP A 88 6.59 -5.15 26.69
CA ASP A 88 5.76 -3.94 26.74
C ASP A 88 5.48 -3.35 25.34
N LEU A 89 6.47 -3.39 24.44
CA LEU A 89 6.32 -2.88 23.08
C LEU A 89 5.42 -3.78 22.24
N VAL A 90 5.61 -5.10 22.35
CA VAL A 90 4.79 -6.08 21.61
C VAL A 90 3.35 -6.03 22.10
N ASP A 91 3.14 -5.95 23.41
CA ASP A 91 1.83 -5.85 24.03
C ASP A 91 1.14 -4.55 23.63
N PHE A 92 1.83 -3.41 23.65
CA PHE A 92 1.27 -2.15 23.15
C PHE A 92 0.82 -2.26 21.69
N VAL A 93 1.68 -2.80 20.82
CA VAL A 93 1.38 -2.94 19.39
C VAL A 93 0.16 -3.84 19.17
N ASN A 94 0.13 -5.00 19.82
CA ASN A 94 -0.91 -6.00 19.61
C ASN A 94 -2.26 -5.62 20.26
N THR A 95 -2.23 -5.02 21.45
CA THR A 95 -3.43 -4.82 22.26
C THR A 95 -4.00 -3.41 22.20
N LYS A 96 -3.21 -2.43 21.76
CA LYS A 96 -3.64 -1.02 21.67
C LYS A 96 -3.53 -0.46 20.27
N LEU A 97 -2.33 -0.46 19.68
CA LEU A 97 -2.07 0.18 18.39
C LEU A 97 -2.88 -0.45 17.25
N PHE A 98 -2.79 -1.77 17.06
CA PHE A 98 -3.51 -2.46 15.99
C PHE A 98 -5.03 -2.32 16.15
N PRO A 99 -5.64 -2.56 17.33
CA PRO A 99 -7.07 -2.32 17.54
C PRO A 99 -7.50 -0.87 17.25
N TYR A 100 -6.70 0.12 17.65
CA TYR A 100 -6.96 1.52 17.34
C TYR A 100 -6.97 1.78 15.83
N LEU A 101 -5.93 1.34 15.11
CA LEU A 101 -5.83 1.54 13.66
C LEU A 101 -6.95 0.81 12.90
N LYS A 102 -7.33 -0.39 13.33
CA LYS A 102 -8.47 -1.13 12.78
C LYS A 102 -9.80 -0.36 12.88
N SER A 103 -10.00 0.37 13.98
CA SER A 103 -11.27 1.07 14.24
C SER A 103 -11.61 2.15 13.21
N PHE A 104 -10.60 2.67 12.49
CA PHE A 104 -10.81 3.64 11.41
C PHE A 104 -11.67 3.11 10.27
N ARG A 105 -11.72 1.78 10.08
CA ARG A 105 -12.57 1.14 9.07
C ARG A 105 -14.04 1.49 9.29
N ASP A 106 -14.48 1.49 10.54
CA ASP A 106 -15.87 1.69 10.95
C ASP A 106 -16.21 3.18 11.12
N SER A 107 -15.21 4.02 11.40
CA SER A 107 -15.41 5.45 11.68
C SER A 107 -15.17 6.37 10.49
N ALA A 108 -14.55 5.90 9.40
CA ALA A 108 -14.24 6.73 8.25
C ALA A 108 -15.48 7.15 7.46
N LEU A 109 -15.48 8.39 6.97
CA LEU A 109 -16.61 8.99 6.26
C LEU A 109 -16.84 8.37 4.88
N SER A 110 -15.78 7.87 4.23
CA SER A 110 -15.82 7.33 2.87
C SER A 110 -14.60 6.46 2.56
N ALA A 111 -14.75 5.54 1.60
CA ALA A 111 -13.76 4.53 1.25
C ALA A 111 -12.50 5.07 0.54
N ASP A 112 -12.52 6.35 0.14
CA ASP A 112 -11.44 7.08 -0.52
C ASP A 112 -10.60 7.94 0.45
N THR A 113 -10.86 7.84 1.76
CA THR A 113 -10.07 8.55 2.78
C THR A 113 -8.85 7.74 3.21
N LEU A 114 -7.78 8.41 3.62
CA LEU A 114 -6.57 7.77 4.13
C LEU A 114 -6.88 7.00 5.44
N GLU A 115 -7.78 7.55 6.25
CA GLU A 115 -8.36 6.94 7.44
C GLU A 115 -8.96 5.56 7.14
N TYR A 116 -9.84 5.48 6.14
CA TYR A 116 -10.42 4.20 5.73
C TYR A 116 -9.33 3.20 5.28
N LYS A 117 -8.32 3.66 4.52
CA LYS A 117 -7.20 2.81 4.10
C LYS A 117 -6.38 2.30 5.28
N ILE A 118 -6.15 3.12 6.31
CA ILE A 118 -5.51 2.68 7.56
C ILE A 118 -6.35 1.55 8.18
N GLY A 119 -7.65 1.76 8.32
CA GLY A 119 -8.58 0.77 8.87
C GLY A 119 -8.55 -0.56 8.13
N GLU A 120 -8.66 -0.53 6.81
CA GLU A 120 -8.60 -1.73 5.96
C GLU A 120 -7.24 -2.42 6.05
N ILE A 121 -6.14 -1.68 5.89
CA ILE A 121 -4.78 -2.25 5.97
C ILE A 121 -4.59 -3.02 7.27
N PHE A 122 -4.85 -2.36 8.40
CA PHE A 122 -4.60 -2.95 9.71
C PHE A 122 -5.63 -4.01 10.09
N SER A 123 -6.77 -4.09 9.39
CA SER A 123 -7.71 -5.22 9.52
C SER A 123 -7.18 -6.50 8.90
N GLU A 124 -6.37 -6.37 7.84
CA GLU A 124 -5.84 -7.49 7.06
C GLU A 124 -4.46 -7.96 7.51
N VAL A 125 -3.64 -7.09 8.14
CA VAL A 125 -2.33 -7.47 8.68
C VAL A 125 -2.35 -7.73 10.18
N GLN A 126 -1.37 -8.52 10.64
CA GLN A 126 -1.11 -8.72 12.06
C GLN A 126 0.38 -8.60 12.36
N ASN A 127 0.71 -8.12 13.55
CA ASN A 127 2.09 -8.17 14.00
C ASN A 127 2.48 -9.63 14.31
N SER A 128 3.43 -10.16 13.54
CA SER A 128 3.97 -11.50 13.75
C SER A 128 5.25 -11.48 14.60
N ILE A 129 5.93 -10.33 14.71
CA ILE A 129 7.19 -10.18 15.46
C ILE A 129 6.94 -10.48 16.95
N LYS A 130 7.65 -11.47 17.49
CA LYS A 130 7.49 -11.93 18.88
C LYS A 130 8.42 -11.23 19.85
N SER A 131 9.64 -10.90 19.43
CA SER A 131 10.62 -10.21 20.27
C SER A 131 10.46 -8.70 20.16
N GLY A 132 10.06 -8.06 21.24
CA GLY A 132 10.00 -6.59 21.28
C GLY A 132 11.35 -5.91 21.15
N TYR A 133 12.46 -6.62 21.44
CA TYR A 133 13.80 -6.11 21.18
C TYR A 133 14.08 -6.06 19.67
N ILE A 134 13.69 -7.09 18.92
CA ILE A 134 13.83 -7.11 17.46
C ILE A 134 12.92 -6.05 16.83
N LEU A 135 11.67 -5.95 17.29
CA LEU A 135 10.75 -4.90 16.83
C LEU A 135 11.33 -3.49 17.08
N ARG A 136 11.93 -3.27 18.25
CA ARG A 136 12.62 -2.02 18.58
C ARG A 136 13.78 -1.74 17.61
N ASP A 137 14.61 -2.74 17.31
CA ASP A 137 15.72 -2.57 16.36
C ASP A 137 15.23 -2.23 14.95
N VAL A 138 14.16 -2.88 14.48
CA VAL A 138 13.51 -2.56 13.20
C VAL A 138 12.97 -1.12 13.19
N ILE A 139 12.29 -0.69 14.27
CA ILE A 139 11.80 0.69 14.42
C ILE A 139 12.96 1.68 14.37
N ASN A 140 14.09 1.39 15.02
CA ASN A 140 15.25 2.27 15.02
C ASN A 140 15.86 2.41 13.61
N ILE A 141 15.95 1.31 12.86
CA ILE A 141 16.42 1.33 11.47
C ILE A 141 15.47 2.15 10.59
N ILE A 142 14.16 1.91 10.68
CA ILE A 142 13.16 2.64 9.90
C ILE A 142 13.14 4.13 10.28
N ASN A 143 13.29 4.47 11.56
CA ASN A 143 13.35 5.87 11.99
C ASN A 143 14.55 6.64 11.42
N SER A 144 15.65 5.94 11.13
CA SER A 144 16.84 6.56 10.51
C SER A 144 16.63 6.94 9.03
N MET A 145 15.60 6.38 8.40
CA MET A 145 15.25 6.69 7.03
C MET A 145 14.56 8.06 6.94
N LYS A 146 14.87 8.82 5.88
CA LYS A 146 14.28 10.14 5.60
C LYS A 146 13.52 10.06 4.29
N PHE A 147 12.31 10.64 4.22
CA PHE A 147 11.47 10.56 3.03
C PHE A 147 10.93 11.94 2.61
N GLN A 148 11.68 13.00 2.93
CA GLN A 148 11.24 14.38 2.80
C GLN A 148 11.30 14.85 1.35
N THR A 149 12.28 14.40 0.57
CA THR A 149 12.43 14.78 -0.83
C THR A 149 11.75 13.79 -1.77
N SER A 150 11.41 14.24 -2.98
CA SER A 150 10.88 13.35 -4.03
C SER A 150 11.90 12.27 -4.44
N GLU A 151 13.20 12.60 -4.39
CA GLU A 151 14.29 11.66 -4.68
C GLU A 151 14.36 10.54 -3.62
N GLU A 152 14.26 10.89 -2.34
CA GLU A 152 14.24 9.93 -1.24
C GLU A 152 13.02 9.01 -1.30
N ARG A 153 11.84 9.55 -1.64
CA ARG A 153 10.62 8.74 -1.85
C ARG A 153 10.76 7.79 -3.03
N HIS A 154 11.39 8.23 -4.12
CA HIS A 154 11.65 7.37 -5.28
C HIS A 154 12.68 6.26 -4.95
N GLU A 155 13.73 6.57 -4.21
CA GLU A 155 14.69 5.56 -3.74
C GLU A 155 13.99 4.54 -2.83
N LEU A 156 13.12 4.99 -1.92
CA LEU A 156 12.32 4.11 -1.07
C LEU A 156 11.41 3.19 -1.88
N SER A 157 10.64 3.74 -2.82
CA SER A 157 9.69 2.98 -3.62
C SER A 157 10.42 1.92 -4.46
N TYR A 158 11.58 2.25 -5.01
CA TYR A 158 12.45 1.32 -5.73
C TYR A 158 12.88 0.12 -4.87
N PHE A 159 13.31 0.35 -3.63
CA PHE A 159 13.71 -0.76 -2.74
C PHE A 159 12.53 -1.54 -2.19
N TYR A 160 11.38 -0.90 -2.00
CA TYR A 160 10.15 -1.59 -1.66
C TYR A 160 9.72 -2.55 -2.79
N GLU A 161 9.79 -2.07 -4.04
CA GLU A 161 9.56 -2.87 -5.26
C GLU A 161 10.52 -4.07 -5.37
N ASP A 162 11.80 -3.89 -5.05
CA ASP A 162 12.76 -5.02 -5.00
C ASP A 162 12.35 -6.09 -3.97
N LYS A 163 11.80 -5.69 -2.82
CA LYS A 163 11.24 -6.64 -1.85
C LYS A 163 10.01 -7.37 -2.38
N ILE A 164 9.07 -6.64 -3.00
CA ILE A 164 7.88 -7.25 -3.61
C ILE A 164 8.31 -8.27 -4.67
N MET A 165 9.29 -7.94 -5.50
CA MET A 165 9.84 -8.84 -6.51
C MET A 165 10.47 -10.09 -5.89
N LYS A 166 11.26 -9.94 -4.81
CA LYS A 166 11.85 -11.09 -4.09
C LYS A 166 10.79 -11.98 -3.45
N MET A 167 9.77 -11.40 -2.82
CA MET A 167 8.60 -12.12 -2.32
C MET A 167 7.90 -12.88 -3.45
N GLY A 168 7.67 -12.20 -4.59
CA GLY A 168 7.08 -12.79 -5.79
C GLY A 168 7.94 -13.87 -6.46
N ASN A 169 9.21 -14.02 -6.09
CA ASN A 169 10.08 -15.09 -6.59
C ASN A 169 10.34 -16.21 -5.56
N SER A 170 9.99 -15.98 -4.30
CA SER A 170 10.24 -16.89 -3.17
C SER A 170 9.01 -17.74 -2.87
N GLY A 171 8.71 -18.70 -3.74
CA GLY A 171 7.73 -19.75 -3.44
C GLY A 171 6.90 -20.25 -4.61
N ARG A 172 5.99 -21.18 -4.32
CA ARG A 172 5.10 -21.81 -5.32
C ARG A 172 4.01 -20.87 -5.85
N ALA A 173 3.77 -19.74 -5.19
CA ALA A 173 2.72 -18.76 -5.50
C ALA A 173 3.25 -17.44 -6.11
N GLY A 174 4.51 -17.42 -6.55
CA GLY A 174 5.20 -16.19 -6.94
C GLY A 174 4.51 -15.31 -7.99
N GLY A 175 3.87 -15.94 -8.99
CA GLY A 175 3.13 -15.24 -10.04
C GLY A 175 1.79 -14.63 -9.60
N GLU A 176 1.33 -14.88 -8.37
CA GLU A 176 0.07 -14.33 -7.86
C GLU A 176 0.20 -12.86 -7.40
N TYR A 177 1.41 -12.40 -7.10
CA TYR A 177 1.63 -11.11 -6.43
C TYR A 177 2.37 -10.08 -7.29
N TYR A 178 3.14 -10.56 -8.27
CA TYR A 178 4.10 -9.74 -8.99
C TYR A 178 4.07 -10.03 -10.49
N THR A 179 3.97 -8.95 -11.26
CA THR A 179 4.22 -8.95 -12.70
C THR A 179 5.53 -8.20 -12.96
N PRO A 180 6.48 -8.77 -13.74
CA PRO A 180 7.76 -8.12 -14.02
C PRO A 180 7.61 -6.69 -14.54
N ARG A 181 8.23 -5.72 -13.88
CA ARG A 181 8.17 -4.29 -14.28
C ARG A 181 8.61 -4.05 -15.73
N PRO A 182 9.62 -4.73 -16.30
CA PRO A 182 9.95 -4.58 -17.72
C PRO A 182 8.78 -4.92 -18.66
N LEU A 183 7.96 -5.92 -18.30
CA LEU A 183 6.77 -6.29 -19.08
C LEU A 183 5.69 -5.22 -18.95
N ILE A 184 5.39 -4.78 -17.73
CA ILE A 184 4.41 -3.70 -17.48
C ILE A 184 4.80 -2.43 -18.26
N ARG A 185 6.07 -1.99 -18.17
CA ARG A 185 6.58 -0.81 -18.89
C ARG A 185 6.45 -0.94 -20.40
N ALA A 186 6.68 -2.15 -20.94
CA ALA A 186 6.49 -2.39 -22.37
C ALA A 186 5.01 -2.23 -22.76
N ILE A 187 4.09 -2.77 -21.97
CA ILE A 187 2.64 -2.63 -22.18
C ILE A 187 2.23 -1.15 -22.13
N ILE A 188 2.65 -0.41 -21.09
CA ILE A 188 2.32 1.02 -20.94
C ILE A 188 2.87 1.85 -22.11
N LYS A 189 4.07 1.55 -22.60
CA LYS A 189 4.65 2.23 -23.77
C LYS A 189 3.85 2.01 -25.06
N VAL A 190 3.14 0.90 -25.17
CA VAL A 190 2.25 0.61 -26.31
C VAL A 190 0.90 1.30 -26.13
N ILE A 191 0.31 1.18 -24.94
CA ILE A 191 -1.00 1.77 -24.59
C ILE A 191 -0.95 3.30 -24.62
N LYS A 192 0.13 3.90 -24.11
CA LYS A 192 0.35 5.36 -24.04
C LYS A 192 -0.82 6.09 -23.38
N PRO A 193 -1.11 5.81 -22.10
CA PRO A 193 -2.19 6.47 -21.38
C PRO A 193 -1.97 8.00 -21.35
N LYS A 194 -3.06 8.75 -21.26
CA LYS A 194 -3.09 10.22 -21.24
C LYS A 194 -3.65 10.73 -19.92
N ILE A 195 -3.22 11.92 -19.53
CA ILE A 195 -3.75 12.60 -18.36
C ILE A 195 -5.24 12.86 -18.57
N GLY A 196 -6.06 12.47 -17.59
CA GLY A 196 -7.52 12.54 -17.64
C GLY A 196 -8.21 11.23 -18.00
N GLU A 197 -7.48 10.21 -18.47
CA GLU A 197 -8.03 8.86 -18.68
C GLU A 197 -8.10 8.08 -17.36
N LYS A 198 -9.15 7.28 -17.19
CA LYS A 198 -9.34 6.38 -16.05
C LYS A 198 -8.75 5.01 -16.37
N ILE A 199 -7.80 4.57 -15.54
CA ILE A 199 -7.09 3.31 -15.65
C ILE A 199 -7.56 2.38 -14.54
N TYR A 200 -7.94 1.15 -14.92
CA TYR A 200 -8.43 0.14 -13.99
C TYR A 200 -7.63 -1.16 -14.06
N ASP A 201 -7.32 -1.72 -12.89
CA ASP A 201 -6.75 -3.05 -12.70
C ASP A 201 -7.62 -3.87 -11.74
N GLY A 202 -8.38 -4.83 -12.28
CA GLY A 202 -9.28 -5.71 -11.51
C GLY A 202 -8.60 -6.93 -10.87
N ALA A 203 -7.28 -7.02 -10.93
CA ALA A 203 -6.50 -8.06 -10.26
C ALA A 203 -5.13 -7.45 -9.89
N CYS A 204 -5.16 -6.35 -9.15
CA CYS A 204 -4.01 -5.44 -9.12
C CYS A 204 -2.80 -5.99 -8.38
N GLY A 205 -2.96 -6.99 -7.49
CA GLY A 205 -1.87 -7.54 -6.71
C GLY A 205 -1.10 -6.44 -5.99
N SER A 206 0.22 -6.39 -6.19
CA SER A 206 1.10 -5.30 -5.72
C SER A 206 0.91 -3.93 -6.40
N ALA A 207 -0.18 -3.73 -7.14
CA ALA A 207 -0.54 -2.51 -7.88
C ALA A 207 0.46 -2.12 -8.99
N GLY A 208 1.23 -3.07 -9.51
CA GLY A 208 2.33 -2.80 -10.45
C GLY A 208 1.96 -2.04 -11.72
N PHE A 209 0.82 -2.36 -12.34
CA PHE A 209 0.34 -1.60 -13.48
C PHE A 209 -0.04 -0.16 -13.12
N LEU A 210 -0.64 0.04 -11.94
CA LEU A 210 -1.10 1.34 -11.48
C LEU A 210 0.07 2.27 -11.16
N VAL A 211 1.11 1.80 -10.45
CA VAL A 211 2.28 2.64 -10.13
C VAL A 211 3.11 2.97 -11.37
N GLU A 212 3.32 2.02 -12.29
CA GLU A 212 4.05 2.32 -13.52
C GLU A 212 3.25 3.24 -14.47
N ALA A 213 1.91 3.14 -14.45
CA ALA A 213 1.06 4.06 -15.20
C ALA A 213 1.08 5.47 -14.58
N TYR A 214 1.04 5.57 -13.25
CA TYR A 214 1.22 6.82 -12.52
C TYR A 214 2.55 7.49 -12.89
N ASP A 215 3.65 6.74 -12.80
CA ASP A 215 4.99 7.26 -13.10
C ASP A 215 5.10 7.71 -14.56
N TYR A 216 4.53 6.95 -15.50
CA TYR A 216 4.48 7.34 -16.89
C TYR A 216 3.76 8.69 -17.07
N LEU A 217 2.54 8.82 -16.52
CA LEU A 217 1.71 10.02 -16.65
C LEU A 217 2.32 11.23 -15.92
N ASN A 218 2.90 11.01 -14.74
CA ASN A 218 3.54 12.05 -13.94
C ASN A 218 4.79 12.62 -14.64
N ASN A 219 5.46 11.83 -15.48
CA ASN A 219 6.61 12.30 -16.27
C ASN A 219 6.22 12.95 -17.61
N LEU A 220 4.93 12.92 -18.00
CA LEU A 220 4.48 13.62 -19.21
C LEU A 220 4.44 15.14 -19.00
N LYS A 221 4.85 15.88 -20.02
CA LYS A 221 4.56 17.31 -20.12
C LYS A 221 3.07 17.49 -20.40
N ALA A 222 2.44 18.42 -19.69
CA ALA A 222 1.02 18.70 -19.82
C ALA A 222 0.80 20.20 -20.03
N ASN A 223 -0.23 20.56 -20.80
CA ASN A 223 -0.66 21.94 -20.98
C ASN A 223 -1.61 22.36 -19.84
N MET A 224 -1.20 22.13 -18.60
CA MET A 224 -1.95 22.48 -17.38
C MET A 224 -0.96 22.77 -16.25
N SER A 225 -1.42 23.38 -15.16
CA SER A 225 -0.56 23.58 -13.99
C SER A 225 -0.19 22.25 -13.33
N GLU A 226 0.97 22.20 -12.68
CA GLU A 226 1.39 21.01 -11.92
C GLU A 226 0.40 20.66 -10.80
N GLY A 227 -0.28 21.66 -10.21
CA GLY A 227 -1.32 21.42 -9.20
C GLY A 227 -2.57 20.75 -9.76
N GLU A 228 -3.02 21.15 -10.95
CA GLU A 228 -4.16 20.52 -11.63
C GLU A 228 -3.82 19.08 -12.04
N LYS A 229 -2.65 18.89 -12.67
CA LYS A 229 -2.15 17.55 -13.02
C LYS A 229 -2.06 16.65 -11.80
N TYR A 230 -1.48 17.15 -10.72
CA TYR A 230 -1.37 16.43 -9.46
C TYR A 230 -2.75 15.99 -8.95
N ASN A 231 -3.74 16.88 -8.92
CA ASN A 231 -5.09 16.54 -8.46
C ASN A 231 -5.76 15.44 -9.31
N ILE A 232 -5.64 15.52 -10.65
CA ILE A 232 -6.19 14.51 -11.57
C ILE A 232 -5.54 13.15 -11.33
N LEU A 233 -4.21 13.11 -11.24
CA LEU A 233 -3.46 11.86 -11.03
C LEU A 233 -3.73 11.23 -9.67
N GLN A 234 -3.92 12.05 -8.62
CA GLN A 234 -4.16 11.58 -7.26
C GLN A 234 -5.56 10.99 -7.07
N LYS A 235 -6.59 11.56 -7.72
CA LYS A 235 -7.99 11.26 -7.36
C LYS A 235 -8.79 10.59 -8.46
N GLU A 236 -8.51 10.90 -9.72
CA GLU A 236 -9.43 10.60 -10.82
C GLU A 236 -8.90 9.57 -11.81
N THR A 237 -7.61 9.23 -11.72
CA THR A 237 -6.90 8.47 -12.77
C THR A 237 -6.83 6.97 -12.49
N LEU A 238 -6.47 6.53 -11.27
CA LEU A 238 -6.10 5.14 -10.99
C LEU A 238 -7.13 4.45 -10.13
N TYR A 239 -7.53 3.24 -10.52
CA TYR A 239 -8.51 2.41 -9.83
C TYR A 239 -8.03 0.96 -9.80
N GLY A 240 -8.18 0.30 -8.65
CA GLY A 240 -7.76 -1.08 -8.47
C GLY A 240 -8.75 -1.90 -7.67
N GLN A 241 -8.78 -3.21 -7.93
CA GLN A 241 -9.43 -4.18 -7.06
C GLN A 241 -8.47 -5.35 -6.82
N GLU A 242 -8.44 -5.79 -5.57
CA GLU A 242 -7.70 -6.99 -5.16
C GLU A 242 -8.55 -7.77 -4.17
N PHE A 243 -8.60 -9.08 -4.33
CA PHE A 243 -9.41 -9.96 -3.50
C PHE A 243 -8.65 -10.51 -2.31
N LYS A 244 -7.36 -10.81 -2.47
CA LYS A 244 -6.58 -11.42 -1.39
C LYS A 244 -6.07 -10.32 -0.44
N PRO A 245 -6.20 -10.51 0.89
CA PRO A 245 -5.79 -9.54 1.90
C PRO A 245 -4.37 -8.99 1.75
N LEU A 246 -3.38 -9.89 1.69
CA LEU A 246 -1.99 -9.48 1.68
C LEU A 246 -1.58 -8.68 0.42
N PRO A 247 -1.87 -9.12 -0.82
CA PRO A 247 -1.56 -8.30 -1.97
C PRO A 247 -2.34 -6.98 -1.98
N TYR A 248 -3.57 -6.93 -1.46
CA TYR A 248 -4.30 -5.66 -1.31
C TYR A 248 -3.51 -4.67 -0.44
N VAL A 249 -2.99 -5.13 0.70
CA VAL A 249 -2.17 -4.31 1.60
C VAL A 249 -0.89 -3.85 0.92
N ILE A 250 -0.15 -4.78 0.30
CA ILE A 250 1.10 -4.48 -0.40
C ILE A 250 0.85 -3.49 -1.55
N GLY A 251 -0.18 -3.70 -2.36
CA GLY A 251 -0.55 -2.80 -3.46
C GLY A 251 -0.94 -1.41 -2.98
N THR A 252 -1.74 -1.33 -1.91
CA THR A 252 -2.11 -0.06 -1.30
C THR A 252 -0.89 0.69 -0.77
N MET A 253 -0.02 0.02 0.00
CA MET A 253 1.23 0.63 0.49
C MET A 253 2.14 1.03 -0.66
N ASN A 254 2.26 0.20 -1.69
CA ASN A 254 3.10 0.48 -2.85
C ASN A 254 2.65 1.77 -3.57
N THR A 255 1.35 1.94 -3.80
CA THR A 255 0.82 3.19 -4.38
C THR A 255 1.08 4.41 -3.51
N ILE A 256 0.94 4.29 -2.19
CA ILE A 256 1.21 5.37 -1.24
C ILE A 256 2.68 5.77 -1.26
N LEU A 257 3.60 4.79 -1.29
CA LEU A 257 5.03 5.05 -1.36
C LEU A 257 5.47 5.68 -2.70
N HIS A 258 4.74 5.43 -3.79
CA HIS A 258 4.90 6.14 -5.07
C HIS A 258 4.26 7.53 -5.07
N GLY A 259 3.71 7.98 -3.94
CA GLY A 259 3.20 9.33 -3.74
C GLY A 259 1.71 9.51 -4.02
N ILE A 260 0.94 8.42 -4.17
CA ILE A 260 -0.52 8.47 -4.30
C ILE A 260 -1.13 8.41 -2.90
N ASN A 261 -1.56 9.55 -2.36
CA ASN A 261 -1.92 9.66 -0.94
C ASN A 261 -3.17 8.85 -0.55
N ALA A 262 -4.12 8.72 -1.48
CA ALA A 262 -5.39 8.05 -1.26
C ALA A 262 -5.74 7.19 -2.49
N PRO A 263 -5.10 6.02 -2.65
CA PRO A 263 -5.29 5.19 -3.84
C PRO A 263 -6.71 4.62 -3.89
N ASN A 264 -7.36 4.66 -5.06
CA ASN A 264 -8.68 4.02 -5.25
C ASN A 264 -8.56 2.50 -5.46
N ILE A 265 -7.85 1.82 -4.55
CA ILE A 265 -7.77 0.36 -4.51
C ILE A 265 -8.79 -0.16 -3.49
N VAL A 266 -9.59 -1.14 -3.89
CA VAL A 266 -10.66 -1.71 -3.05
C VAL A 266 -10.40 -3.19 -2.79
N HIS A 267 -10.51 -3.62 -1.52
CA HIS A 267 -10.43 -5.01 -1.13
C HIS A 267 -11.76 -5.72 -1.45
N LYS A 268 -11.85 -6.34 -2.63
CA LYS A 268 -13.08 -6.95 -3.14
C LYS A 268 -12.81 -7.99 -4.21
N ASP A 269 -13.63 -9.04 -4.24
CA ASP A 269 -13.68 -9.97 -5.38
C ASP A 269 -14.30 -9.28 -6.60
N THR A 270 -13.50 -9.00 -7.63
CA THR A 270 -13.93 -8.39 -8.88
C THR A 270 -15.03 -9.19 -9.59
N LEU A 271 -15.03 -10.52 -9.48
CA LEU A 271 -16.03 -11.37 -10.12
C LEU A 271 -17.36 -11.40 -9.35
N SER A 272 -17.36 -10.98 -8.08
CA SER A 272 -18.57 -10.95 -7.24
C SER A 272 -19.59 -9.90 -7.69
N GLU A 273 -19.20 -8.95 -8.53
CA GLU A 273 -20.12 -7.96 -9.08
C GLU A 273 -21.00 -8.54 -10.19
N ASN A 274 -22.31 -8.35 -10.04
CA ASN A 274 -23.26 -8.78 -11.05
C ASN A 274 -23.26 -7.80 -12.23
N ILE A 275 -22.71 -8.23 -13.37
CA ILE A 275 -22.57 -7.40 -14.57
C ILE A 275 -23.92 -7.10 -15.25
N MET A 276 -24.99 -7.83 -14.91
CA MET A 276 -26.34 -7.60 -15.46
C MET A 276 -27.09 -6.50 -14.74
N THR A 277 -26.81 -6.32 -13.45
CA THR A 277 -27.51 -5.36 -12.61
C THR A 277 -26.65 -4.17 -12.21
N SER A 278 -25.32 -4.26 -12.35
CA SER A 278 -24.44 -3.13 -12.04
C SER A 278 -24.43 -2.13 -13.20
N VAL A 279 -24.70 -0.87 -12.89
CA VAL A 279 -24.25 0.26 -13.73
C VAL A 279 -22.78 0.48 -13.38
N GLY A 280 -21.94 -0.48 -13.77
CA GLY A 280 -20.53 -0.49 -13.39
C GLY A 280 -19.82 0.81 -13.79
N ASN A 281 -18.77 1.15 -13.05
CA ASN A 281 -17.90 2.26 -13.43
C ASN A 281 -17.28 1.97 -14.79
N LYS A 282 -17.32 2.96 -15.69
CA LYS A 282 -16.63 2.87 -16.98
C LYS A 282 -15.22 3.42 -16.83
N TYR A 283 -14.27 2.68 -17.40
CA TYR A 283 -12.86 3.01 -17.42
C TYR A 283 -12.38 3.12 -18.87
N ASP A 284 -11.43 4.00 -19.13
CA ASP A 284 -10.89 4.23 -20.47
C ASP A 284 -9.85 3.16 -20.83
N ILE A 285 -9.11 2.69 -19.82
CA ILE A 285 -8.01 1.73 -20.00
C ILE A 285 -8.12 0.64 -18.93
N ILE A 286 -7.96 -0.62 -19.36
CA ILE A 286 -7.82 -1.77 -18.46
C ILE A 286 -6.40 -2.31 -18.59
N LEU A 287 -5.67 -2.36 -17.48
CA LEU A 287 -4.34 -2.96 -17.38
C LEU A 287 -4.40 -4.00 -16.26
N ALA A 288 -4.29 -5.28 -16.57
CA ALA A 288 -4.38 -6.32 -15.56
C ALA A 288 -3.55 -7.55 -15.94
N ASN A 289 -3.10 -8.30 -14.93
CA ASN A 289 -2.59 -9.66 -15.09
C ASN A 289 -3.40 -10.61 -14.18
N PRO A 290 -4.58 -11.06 -14.64
CA PRO A 290 -5.43 -11.96 -13.87
C PRO A 290 -4.75 -13.26 -13.45
N PRO A 291 -5.15 -13.88 -12.33
CA PRO A 291 -4.56 -15.12 -11.86
C PRO A 291 -4.79 -16.27 -12.85
N PHE A 292 -3.73 -17.05 -13.12
CA PHE A 292 -3.82 -18.23 -13.98
C PHE A 292 -4.47 -19.41 -13.24
N GLY A 293 -5.71 -19.75 -13.59
CA GLY A 293 -6.35 -20.99 -13.14
C GLY A 293 -6.95 -20.95 -11.72
N ALA A 294 -7.24 -19.76 -11.19
CA ALA A 294 -7.99 -19.63 -9.94
C ALA A 294 -9.39 -20.27 -10.07
N ALA A 295 -9.77 -21.06 -9.06
CA ALA A 295 -11.11 -21.62 -8.95
C ALA A 295 -12.04 -20.58 -8.31
N THR A 296 -13.22 -20.42 -8.90
CA THR A 296 -14.26 -19.50 -8.42
C THR A 296 -15.47 -20.31 -7.94
N GLN A 297 -16.22 -19.78 -6.97
CA GLN A 297 -17.45 -20.43 -6.49
C GLN A 297 -18.55 -20.40 -7.55
N ASP A 298 -19.40 -21.43 -7.59
CA ASP A 298 -20.49 -21.52 -8.57
C ASP A 298 -21.49 -20.36 -8.47
N SER A 299 -21.68 -19.79 -7.28
CA SER A 299 -22.53 -18.61 -7.04
C SER A 299 -22.09 -17.39 -7.85
N VAL A 300 -20.79 -17.19 -8.00
CA VAL A 300 -20.20 -16.08 -8.76
C VAL A 300 -20.40 -16.28 -10.27
N LEU A 301 -20.53 -17.52 -10.76
CA LEU A 301 -20.83 -17.78 -12.18
C LEU A 301 -22.18 -17.19 -12.60
N SER A 302 -23.12 -17.08 -11.66
CA SER A 302 -24.46 -16.52 -11.90
C SER A 302 -24.45 -15.01 -12.21
N ASN A 303 -23.33 -14.34 -11.96
CA ASN A 303 -23.15 -12.93 -12.27
C ASN A 303 -22.93 -12.67 -13.76
N PHE A 304 -22.56 -13.68 -14.56
CA PHE A 304 -22.15 -13.51 -15.96
C PHE A 304 -23.24 -13.95 -16.96
N LEU A 305 -23.33 -13.22 -18.08
CA LEU A 305 -24.26 -13.49 -19.20
C LEU A 305 -24.14 -14.89 -19.80
N CYS A 306 -22.93 -15.46 -19.80
CA CYS A 306 -22.64 -16.77 -20.35
C CYS A 306 -21.72 -17.53 -19.39
N VAL A 307 -22.22 -18.65 -18.86
CA VAL A 307 -21.40 -19.58 -18.07
C VAL A 307 -20.51 -20.36 -19.04
N LEU A 308 -19.30 -19.86 -19.29
CA LEU A 308 -18.29 -20.64 -19.98
C LEU A 308 -17.92 -21.84 -19.09
N ARG A 309 -18.28 -23.06 -19.54
CA ARG A 309 -18.13 -24.35 -18.84
C ARG A 309 -16.69 -24.77 -18.52
N LYS A 310 -15.69 -23.91 -18.70
CA LYS A 310 -14.34 -24.15 -18.21
C LYS A 310 -14.21 -23.45 -16.86
N ARG A 311 -13.68 -24.16 -15.86
CA ARG A 311 -13.29 -23.63 -14.52
C ARG A 311 -12.16 -22.58 -14.58
N HIS A 312 -12.07 -21.87 -15.70
CA HIS A 312 -11.09 -20.87 -16.05
C HIS A 312 -11.88 -19.72 -16.65
N ILE A 313 -12.46 -18.87 -15.79
CA ILE A 313 -13.00 -17.59 -16.23
C ILE A 313 -11.78 -16.72 -16.50
N SER A 314 -11.40 -16.66 -17.77
CA SER A 314 -10.52 -15.62 -18.26
C SER A 314 -11.37 -14.35 -18.47
N PHE A 315 -10.82 -13.18 -18.13
CA PHE A 315 -11.41 -11.83 -18.18
C PHE A 315 -11.92 -11.35 -19.57
N TYR A 316 -12.35 -12.24 -20.46
CA TYR A 316 -12.59 -11.99 -21.88
C TYR A 316 -13.95 -11.37 -22.25
N SER A 317 -14.72 -10.83 -21.30
CA SER A 317 -15.95 -10.11 -21.68
C SER A 317 -16.07 -8.75 -21.00
N ILE A 318 -15.17 -7.85 -21.35
CA ILE A 318 -15.42 -6.42 -21.27
C ILE A 318 -15.18 -5.88 -22.69
N SER A 319 -16.23 -5.93 -23.51
CA SER A 319 -16.33 -5.30 -24.83
C SER A 319 -17.75 -4.81 -25.01
#